data_AF-A0A7X5TJ12-F1
#
_entry.id   AF-A0A7X5TJ12-F1
#
_cell.length_a   1.000
_cell.length_b   1.000
_cell.length_c   1.000
_cell.angle_alpha   90.00
_cell.angle_beta   90.00
_cell.angle_gamma   90.00
#
_symmetry.space_group_name_H-M   'P 1'
#
loop_
_entity.id
_entity.type
_entity.pdbx_description
1 polymer ?
#
loop_
_entity_poly.entity_id
_entity_poly.type
_entity_poly.pdbx_seq_one_letter_code
_entity_poly.pdbx_strand_id
1 'polypeptide(L)'
;MKLNMLFVLILTVLTFSAYAEKIDYCYTIEFDSGVFNLKSFKKASAKNDCRYNLVPLVYNGVKDYFNLSGAAYPSGGIGYIKWDDVSKKYSYDIDEINNSLKDSYSKNNKFNYVFNMKYKVEIKTFPRRKGAMVMSDVIFLDKKDKPYSVMRTLFFYSQDNYAAEYYPDPIKYSDKKRIDFLNKVTDLFMTMAINCDFS
;
A
#
# COMPACT_ATOMS: atom_id res chain seq x y z
N MET A 1 14.08 57.53 6.37
CA MET A 1 13.17 56.38 6.60
C MET A 1 13.08 55.63 5.28
N LYS A 2 13.75 54.49 5.09
CA LYS A 2 13.26 53.13 5.43
C LYS A 2 11.75 52.99 5.17
N LEU A 3 11.34 52.32 4.09
CA LEU A 3 11.14 50.86 4.12
C LEU A 3 10.83 50.30 2.71
N ASN A 4 11.52 49.21 2.38
CA ASN A 4 11.24 48.26 1.30
C ASN A 4 9.76 47.88 1.18
N MET A 5 9.28 47.67 -0.06
CA MET A 5 8.45 46.50 -0.31
C MET A 5 8.84 45.77 -1.59
N LEU A 6 9.26 44.54 -1.32
CA LEU A 6 9.56 43.42 -2.17
C LEU A 6 8.30 43.04 -2.99
N PHE A 7 8.39 43.00 -4.32
CA PHE A 7 7.37 42.32 -5.13
C PHE A 7 7.62 40.81 -5.03
N VAL A 8 6.89 40.15 -4.14
CA VAL A 8 6.83 38.68 -4.09
C VAL A 8 5.99 38.22 -5.27
N LEU A 9 6.67 37.68 -6.29
CA LEU A 9 6.02 36.91 -7.34
C LEU A 9 5.56 35.58 -6.71
N ILE A 10 4.29 35.51 -6.29
CA ILE A 10 3.67 34.23 -5.94
C ILE A 10 3.45 33.49 -7.25
N LEU A 11 4.40 32.62 -7.59
CA LEU A 11 4.17 31.54 -8.56
C LEU A 11 3.11 30.63 -7.95
N THR A 12 1.85 30.88 -8.29
CA THR A 12 0.77 29.92 -8.12
C THR A 12 1.13 28.71 -8.95
N VAL A 13 1.61 27.67 -8.27
CA VAL A 13 1.58 26.31 -8.80
C VAL A 13 0.12 26.08 -9.18
N LEU A 14 -0.14 25.98 -10.47
CA LEU A 14 -1.41 25.52 -11.02
C LEU A 14 -1.69 24.16 -10.39
N THR A 15 -2.46 24.16 -9.31
CA THR A 15 -3.04 22.97 -8.74
C THR A 15 -3.98 22.42 -9.81
N PHE A 16 -3.51 21.45 -10.58
CA PHE A 16 -4.41 20.49 -11.23
C PHE A 16 -5.07 19.66 -10.12
N SER A 17 -5.92 20.28 -9.31
CA SER A 17 -6.96 19.58 -8.59
C SER A 17 -8.09 19.35 -9.59
N ALA A 18 -7.86 18.41 -10.52
CA ALA A 18 -8.97 17.55 -10.88
C ALA A 18 -9.38 16.94 -9.54
N TYR A 19 -10.53 17.35 -9.01
CA TYR A 19 -11.08 16.74 -7.80
C TYR A 19 -11.24 15.28 -8.11
N ALA A 20 -10.27 14.49 -7.68
CA ALA A 20 -10.27 13.10 -7.96
C ALA A 20 -11.40 12.50 -7.11
N GLU A 21 -12.32 11.85 -7.81
CA GLU A 21 -13.57 11.42 -7.19
C GLU A 21 -13.26 10.33 -6.16
N LYS A 22 -13.73 10.54 -4.93
CA LYS A 22 -13.58 9.55 -3.87
C LYS A 22 -14.43 8.32 -4.15
N ILE A 23 -13.85 7.15 -3.90
CA ILE A 23 -14.49 5.84 -3.94
C ILE A 23 -14.80 5.41 -2.51
N ASP A 24 -16.01 4.92 -2.26
CA ASP A 24 -16.45 4.35 -0.97
C ASP A 24 -16.61 2.83 -1.12
N TYR A 25 -16.11 2.02 -0.20
CA TYR A 25 -16.02 0.56 -0.34
C TYR A 25 -16.39 -0.17 0.95
N CYS A 26 -17.50 -0.88 1.02
CA CYS A 26 -18.83 -0.30 0.95
C CYS A 26 -19.18 0.22 2.36
N TYR A 27 -19.14 1.54 2.54
CA TYR A 27 -19.50 2.34 3.72
C TYR A 27 -18.59 2.21 4.94
N THR A 28 -17.27 2.20 4.74
CA THR A 28 -16.39 2.32 5.90
C THR A 28 -15.07 2.99 5.63
N ILE A 29 -14.53 2.85 4.44
CA ILE A 29 -13.30 3.53 4.11
C ILE A 29 -13.50 4.17 2.73
N GLU A 30 -12.83 5.29 2.52
CA GLU A 30 -12.84 6.13 1.33
C GLU A 30 -11.41 6.33 0.82
N PHE A 31 -11.22 6.37 -0.50
CA PHE A 31 -9.93 6.70 -1.12
C PHE A 31 -10.12 7.43 -2.44
N ASP A 32 -9.04 8.07 -2.87
CA ASP A 32 -8.92 8.65 -4.20
C ASP A 32 -8.48 7.58 -5.21
N SER A 33 -9.18 7.46 -6.35
CA SER A 33 -8.76 6.53 -7.41
C SER A 33 -7.41 6.89 -8.03
N GLY A 34 -6.99 8.16 -7.92
CA GLY A 34 -5.78 8.70 -8.50
C GLY A 34 -5.71 8.44 -10.00
N VAL A 35 -4.66 7.73 -10.41
CA VAL A 35 -4.40 7.37 -11.82
C VAL A 35 -5.11 6.08 -12.28
N PHE A 36 -5.80 5.38 -11.37
CA PHE A 36 -6.47 4.13 -11.69
C PHE A 36 -7.89 4.37 -12.21
N ASN A 37 -8.45 3.35 -12.86
CA ASN A 37 -9.76 3.47 -13.50
C ASN A 37 -10.89 3.61 -12.46
N LEU A 38 -11.36 4.83 -12.27
CA LEU A 38 -12.46 5.18 -11.37
C LEU A 38 -13.72 4.33 -11.59
N LYS A 39 -14.11 4.09 -12.86
CA LYS A 39 -15.31 3.30 -13.18
C LYS A 39 -15.18 1.86 -12.70
N SER A 40 -13.98 1.27 -12.82
CA SER A 40 -13.70 -0.08 -12.29
C SER A 40 -13.82 -0.13 -10.77
N PHE A 41 -13.29 0.89 -10.07
CA PHE A 41 -13.42 0.98 -8.63
C PHE A 41 -14.87 1.19 -8.18
N LYS A 42 -15.61 2.14 -8.77
CA LYS A 42 -17.04 2.32 -8.48
C LYS A 42 -17.85 1.04 -8.72
N LYS A 43 -17.54 0.30 -9.79
CA LYS A 43 -18.19 -0.98 -10.07
C LYS A 43 -17.86 -2.05 -9.01
N ALA A 44 -16.62 -2.10 -8.53
CA ALA A 44 -16.23 -3.01 -7.45
C ALA A 44 -16.94 -2.64 -6.13
N SER A 45 -17.01 -1.34 -5.82
CA SER A 45 -17.71 -0.77 -4.67
C SER A 45 -19.24 -0.88 -4.70
N ALA A 46 -19.87 -0.99 -5.87
CA ALA A 46 -21.33 -1.03 -5.96
C ALA A 46 -21.94 -2.41 -5.59
N LYS A 47 -21.12 -3.42 -5.32
CA LYS A 47 -21.59 -4.77 -5.01
C LYS A 47 -21.75 -5.00 -3.51
N ASN A 48 -22.82 -5.65 -3.08
CA ASN A 48 -23.08 -5.96 -1.67
C ASN A 48 -22.00 -6.85 -1.02
N ASP A 49 -21.28 -7.63 -1.83
CA ASP A 49 -20.16 -8.49 -1.44
C ASP A 49 -18.79 -7.86 -1.76
N CYS A 50 -18.71 -6.54 -1.97
CA CYS A 50 -17.47 -5.84 -2.31
C CYS A 50 -16.32 -6.16 -1.34
N ARG A 51 -16.64 -6.45 -0.07
CA ARG A 51 -15.69 -6.81 1.00
C ARG A 51 -15.03 -8.18 0.84
N TYR A 52 -15.46 -8.99 -0.12
CA TYR A 52 -14.93 -10.33 -0.38
C TYR A 52 -14.37 -10.47 -1.80
N ASN A 53 -14.29 -9.36 -2.54
CA ASN A 53 -13.90 -9.35 -3.94
C ASN A 53 -12.59 -8.59 -4.16
N LEU A 54 -11.80 -9.07 -5.13
CA LEU A 54 -10.59 -8.43 -5.59
C LEU A 54 -10.91 -7.11 -6.30
N VAL A 55 -10.22 -6.03 -5.93
CA VAL A 55 -10.34 -4.73 -6.58
C VAL A 55 -9.26 -4.60 -7.65
N PRO A 56 -9.63 -4.44 -8.95
CA PRO A 56 -8.66 -4.49 -10.03
C PRO A 56 -7.84 -3.20 -10.13
N LEU A 57 -6.52 -3.33 -10.19
CA LEU A 57 -5.56 -2.27 -10.43
C LEU A 57 -5.00 -2.39 -11.85
N VAL A 58 -5.19 -1.36 -12.65
CA VAL A 58 -4.65 -1.32 -14.02
C VAL A 58 -4.00 0.03 -14.27
N TYR A 59 -2.70 0.02 -14.55
CA TYR A 59 -1.94 1.24 -14.85
C TYR A 59 -0.75 0.92 -15.77
N ASN A 60 -0.60 1.71 -16.85
CA ASN A 60 0.43 1.53 -17.89
C ASN A 60 0.57 0.10 -18.43
N GLY A 61 -0.51 -0.68 -18.46
CA GLY A 61 -0.50 -2.07 -18.92
C GLY A 61 0.06 -3.09 -17.91
N VAL A 62 0.39 -2.68 -16.68
CA VAL A 62 0.51 -3.58 -15.53
C VAL A 62 -0.89 -3.79 -14.95
N LYS A 63 -1.21 -5.03 -14.61
CA LYS A 63 -2.47 -5.43 -14.00
C LYS A 63 -2.19 -6.17 -12.71
N ASP A 64 -2.94 -5.82 -11.68
CA ASP A 64 -2.90 -6.48 -10.38
C ASP A 64 -4.23 -6.28 -9.66
N TYR A 65 -4.31 -6.66 -8.40
CA TYR A 65 -5.45 -6.41 -7.53
C TYR A 65 -5.01 -6.13 -6.10
N PHE A 66 -5.86 -5.47 -5.34
CA PHE A 66 -5.77 -5.45 -3.89
C PHE A 66 -7.02 -6.08 -3.28
N ASN A 67 -6.88 -6.55 -2.04
CA ASN A 67 -7.95 -7.16 -1.27
C ASN A 67 -8.60 -6.12 -0.37
N LEU A 68 -9.91 -6.23 -0.23
CA LEU A 68 -10.63 -5.71 0.93
C LEU A 68 -10.81 -6.90 1.86
N SER A 69 -10.28 -6.82 3.08
CA SER A 69 -10.44 -7.87 4.07
C SER A 69 -11.72 -7.65 4.86
N GLY A 70 -12.54 -8.71 4.91
CA GLY A 70 -13.70 -8.85 5.78
C GLY A 70 -13.40 -8.79 7.28
N ALA A 71 -12.12 -8.79 7.68
CA ALA A 71 -11.71 -8.92 9.06
C ALA A 71 -10.82 -7.74 9.50
N ALA A 72 -11.26 -7.04 10.54
CA ALA A 72 -10.57 -5.94 11.19
C ALA A 72 -9.54 -6.45 12.21
N TYR A 73 -8.57 -7.27 11.80
CA TYR A 73 -7.59 -7.79 12.76
C TYR A 73 -6.34 -6.89 12.84
N PRO A 74 -6.06 -6.27 14.01
CA PRO A 74 -4.78 -5.58 14.25
C PRO A 74 -3.58 -6.54 14.21
N SER A 75 -3.83 -7.85 14.32
CA SER A 75 -2.81 -8.88 14.10
C SER A 75 -2.36 -8.99 12.64
N GLY A 76 -3.00 -8.25 11.71
CA GLY A 76 -2.51 -7.88 10.38
C GLY A 76 -2.54 -9.01 9.36
N GLY A 77 -3.07 -8.74 8.17
CA GLY A 77 -2.82 -9.58 7.01
C GLY A 77 -1.33 -9.76 6.72
N ILE A 78 -1.01 -10.85 6.00
CA ILE A 78 0.26 -11.58 6.01
C ILE A 78 0.78 -11.86 7.41
N GLY A 79 0.91 -13.14 7.77
CA GLY A 79 1.31 -13.49 9.12
C GLY A 79 2.67 -12.93 9.58
N TYR A 80 3.55 -12.49 8.66
CA TYR A 80 4.84 -11.97 9.06
C TYR A 80 4.83 -10.58 9.70
N ILE A 81 3.78 -9.77 9.62
CA ILE A 81 3.74 -8.47 10.33
C ILE A 81 2.97 -8.64 11.62
N LYS A 82 3.56 -8.21 12.73
CA LYS A 82 2.96 -8.37 14.06
C LYS A 82 2.81 -7.03 14.74
N TRP A 83 1.63 -6.78 15.31
CA TRP A 83 1.40 -5.65 16.20
C TRP A 83 1.85 -6.02 17.61
N ASP A 84 2.73 -5.20 18.19
CA ASP A 84 3.12 -5.32 19.59
C ASP A 84 2.29 -4.34 20.43
N ASP A 85 1.40 -4.90 21.25
CA ASP A 85 0.52 -4.12 22.12
C ASP A 85 1.24 -3.38 23.25
N VAL A 86 2.44 -3.80 23.63
CA VAL A 86 3.24 -3.15 24.68
C VAL A 86 3.98 -1.96 24.09
N SER A 87 4.70 -2.17 22.98
CA SER A 87 5.48 -1.09 22.36
C SER A 87 4.65 -0.19 21.42
N LYS A 88 3.40 -0.58 21.11
CA LYS A 88 2.50 0.09 20.17
C LYS A 88 3.16 0.32 18.81
N LYS A 89 3.91 -0.68 18.34
CA LYS A 89 4.65 -0.66 17.08
C LYS A 89 4.42 -1.94 16.31
N TYR A 90 4.53 -1.83 15.00
CA TYR A 90 4.61 -3.01 14.14
C TYR A 90 6.04 -3.55 14.13
N SER A 91 6.15 -4.86 14.26
CA SER A 91 7.35 -5.66 14.08
C SER A 91 7.13 -6.69 12.96
N TYR A 92 8.12 -7.54 12.74
CA TYR A 92 8.00 -8.64 11.80
C TYR A 92 8.52 -9.95 12.36
N ASP A 93 7.94 -11.04 11.89
CA ASP A 93 8.38 -12.40 12.14
C ASP A 93 9.24 -12.89 10.96
N ILE A 94 10.51 -13.14 11.26
CA ILE A 94 11.49 -13.58 10.26
C ILE A 94 11.18 -14.99 9.73
N ASP A 95 10.64 -15.88 10.56
CA ASP A 95 10.32 -17.25 10.18
C ASP A 95 9.13 -17.25 9.23
N GLU A 96 8.16 -16.37 9.45
CA GLU A 96 7.02 -16.21 8.55
C GLU A 96 7.40 -15.59 7.20
N ILE A 97 8.35 -14.65 7.16
CA ILE A 97 8.94 -14.19 5.89
C ILE A 97 9.61 -15.37 5.17
N ASN A 98 10.47 -16.10 5.86
CA ASN A 98 11.22 -17.22 5.27
C ASN A 98 10.28 -18.34 4.77
N ASN A 99 9.23 -18.66 5.52
CA ASN A 99 8.21 -19.62 5.13
C ASN A 99 7.41 -19.12 3.93
N SER A 100 7.00 -17.85 3.91
CA SER A 100 6.32 -17.25 2.75
C SER A 100 7.20 -17.31 1.51
N LEU A 101 8.50 -17.02 1.65
CA LEU A 101 9.47 -17.12 0.57
C LEU A 101 9.60 -18.55 0.05
N LYS A 102 9.65 -19.53 0.97
CA LYS A 102 9.73 -20.94 0.64
C LYS A 102 8.45 -21.42 -0.04
N ASP A 103 7.29 -21.21 0.54
CA ASP A 103 6.04 -21.77 0.03
C ASP A 103 5.59 -21.13 -1.28
N SER A 104 5.69 -19.80 -1.38
CA SER A 104 5.22 -19.05 -2.55
C SER A 104 6.24 -19.04 -3.69
N TYR A 105 7.54 -19.02 -3.36
CA TYR A 105 8.57 -18.80 -4.38
C TYR A 105 9.43 -20.02 -4.69
N SER A 106 9.60 -21.02 -3.80
CA SER A 106 10.39 -22.22 -4.13
C SER A 106 9.76 -23.07 -5.26
N LYS A 107 8.43 -23.00 -5.40
CA LYS A 107 7.67 -23.69 -6.46
C LYS A 107 7.53 -22.85 -7.73
N ASN A 108 7.90 -21.56 -7.69
CA ASN A 108 7.75 -20.62 -8.80
C ASN A 108 9.11 -20.14 -9.32
N ASN A 109 9.57 -20.75 -10.42
CA ASN A 109 10.87 -20.47 -11.04
C ASN A 109 11.13 -18.98 -11.34
N LYS A 110 10.08 -18.15 -11.43
CA LYS A 110 10.18 -16.71 -11.66
C LYS A 110 10.83 -15.96 -10.48
N PHE A 111 10.67 -16.44 -9.26
CA PHE A 111 11.07 -15.74 -8.04
C PHE A 111 12.15 -16.46 -7.21
N ASN A 112 12.60 -17.63 -7.65
CA ASN A 112 13.72 -18.38 -7.04
C ASN A 112 14.97 -17.52 -6.79
N TYR A 113 15.17 -16.45 -7.56
CA TYR A 113 16.32 -15.56 -7.40
C TYR A 113 16.38 -14.85 -6.03
N VAL A 114 15.25 -14.62 -5.35
CA VAL A 114 15.25 -13.96 -4.03
C VAL A 114 15.45 -14.91 -2.86
N PHE A 115 15.28 -16.23 -3.06
CA PHE A 115 15.20 -17.21 -1.97
C PHE A 115 16.44 -17.24 -1.06
N ASN A 116 17.63 -17.05 -1.64
CA ASN A 116 18.90 -17.06 -0.93
C ASN A 116 19.52 -15.65 -0.79
N MET A 117 18.74 -14.60 -1.04
CA MET A 117 19.24 -13.23 -0.91
C MET A 117 19.13 -12.78 0.55
N LYS A 118 20.16 -12.09 1.03
CA LYS A 118 20.04 -11.30 2.26
C LYS A 118 18.94 -10.27 2.07
N TYR A 119 18.15 -10.02 3.09
CA TYR A 119 17.15 -8.95 3.07
C TYR A 119 17.20 -8.13 4.35
N LYS A 120 16.64 -6.92 4.25
CA LYS A 120 16.27 -6.09 5.39
C LYS A 120 14.79 -5.76 5.30
N VAL A 121 14.16 -5.55 6.44
CA VAL A 121 12.74 -5.18 6.53
C VAL A 121 12.64 -3.74 7.02
N GLU A 122 11.86 -2.92 6.31
CA GLU A 122 11.55 -1.55 6.72
C GLU A 122 10.04 -1.41 6.86
N ILE A 123 9.56 -1.04 8.05
CA ILE A 123 8.14 -0.83 8.32
C ILE A 123 7.92 0.65 8.63
N LYS A 124 6.92 1.24 7.97
CA LYS A 124 6.46 2.61 8.21
C LYS A 124 4.97 2.60 8.50
N THR A 125 4.59 3.29 9.56
CA THR A 125 3.19 3.47 9.95
C THR A 125 2.82 4.93 9.80
N PHE A 126 1.69 5.17 9.15
CA PHE A 126 1.12 6.49 8.92
C PHE A 126 -0.22 6.56 9.64
N PRO A 127 -0.24 7.11 10.87
CA PRO A 127 -1.47 7.25 11.64
C PRO A 127 -2.55 8.01 10.88
N ARG A 128 -3.81 7.65 11.15
CA ARG A 128 -5.02 8.31 10.66
C ARG A 128 -5.98 8.49 11.84
N ARG A 129 -6.98 9.36 11.68
CA ARG A 129 -7.94 9.66 12.76
C ARG A 129 -8.63 8.42 13.34
N LYS A 130 -8.96 7.42 12.51
CA LYS A 130 -9.61 6.16 12.93
C LYS A 130 -8.86 4.90 12.46
N GLY A 131 -7.53 4.95 12.31
CA GLY A 131 -6.78 3.80 11.78
C GLY A 131 -5.33 4.12 11.45
N ALA A 132 -4.69 3.29 10.64
CA ALA A 132 -3.36 3.54 10.14
C ALA A 132 -3.14 2.89 8.77
N MET A 133 -2.35 3.57 7.92
CA MET A 133 -1.74 2.93 6.76
C MET A 133 -0.38 2.40 7.17
N VAL A 134 -0.09 1.13 6.89
CA VAL A 134 1.19 0.48 7.18
C VAL A 134 1.82 0.04 5.87
N MET A 135 3.08 0.43 5.68
CA MET A 135 3.90 0.00 4.55
C MET A 135 5.05 -0.84 5.08
N SER A 136 5.25 -2.02 4.51
CA SER A 136 6.32 -2.94 4.88
C SER A 136 7.10 -3.37 3.66
N ASP A 137 8.36 -2.96 3.58
CA ASP A 137 9.27 -3.28 2.50
C ASP A 137 10.23 -4.40 2.95
N VAL A 138 10.14 -5.57 2.32
CA VAL A 138 11.22 -6.56 2.35
C VAL A 138 12.16 -6.26 1.19
N ILE A 139 13.33 -5.70 1.51
CA ILE A 139 14.32 -5.24 0.54
C ILE A 139 15.42 -6.30 0.43
N PHE A 140 15.45 -7.00 -0.71
CA PHE A 140 16.46 -8.00 -1.02
C PHE A 140 17.73 -7.31 -1.53
N LEU A 141 18.87 -7.72 -0.99
CA LEU A 141 20.18 -7.13 -1.21
C LEU A 141 21.04 -8.02 -2.11
N ASP A 142 21.78 -7.41 -3.03
CA ASP A 142 22.79 -8.11 -3.81
C ASP A 142 24.04 -8.46 -2.98
N LYS A 143 25.03 -9.09 -3.61
CA LYS A 143 26.28 -9.48 -2.97
C LYS A 143 27.13 -8.30 -2.45
N LYS A 144 26.78 -7.06 -2.82
CA LYS A 144 27.44 -5.81 -2.39
C LYS A 144 26.56 -5.03 -1.40
N ASP A 145 25.58 -5.70 -0.78
CA ASP A 145 24.59 -5.12 0.13
C ASP A 145 23.75 -3.98 -0.49
N LYS A 146 23.61 -3.94 -1.83
CA LYS A 146 22.79 -2.94 -2.52
C LYS A 146 21.36 -3.44 -2.75
N PRO A 147 20.32 -2.59 -2.65
CA PRO A 147 18.95 -2.97 -2.98
C PRO A 147 18.83 -3.51 -4.41
N TYR A 148 18.35 -4.75 -4.53
CA TYR A 148 18.18 -5.45 -5.81
C TYR A 148 16.71 -5.66 -6.17
N SER A 149 15.91 -6.05 -5.20
CA SER A 149 14.47 -6.28 -5.35
C SER A 149 13.73 -5.82 -4.09
N VAL A 150 12.43 -5.55 -4.23
CA VAL A 150 11.56 -5.18 -3.11
C VAL A 150 10.24 -5.92 -3.20
N MET A 151 9.78 -6.41 -2.06
CA MET A 151 8.41 -6.86 -1.86
C MET A 151 7.77 -5.87 -0.89
N ARG A 152 6.94 -4.96 -1.43
CA ARG A 152 6.27 -3.91 -0.65
C ARG A 152 4.85 -4.31 -0.39
N THR A 153 4.56 -4.56 0.87
CA THR A 153 3.21 -4.82 1.33
C THR A 153 2.58 -3.54 1.85
N LEU A 154 1.32 -3.30 1.48
CA LEU A 154 0.54 -2.17 1.96
C LEU A 154 -0.71 -2.65 2.72
N PHE A 155 -0.96 -2.02 3.86
CA PHE A 155 -2.13 -2.24 4.68
C PHE A 155 -2.79 -0.93 5.02
N PHE A 156 -4.11 -0.96 5.10
CA PHE A 156 -4.88 0.04 5.81
C PHE A 156 -5.74 -0.67 6.85
N TYR A 157 -5.49 -0.38 8.13
CA TYR A 157 -6.19 -0.97 9.26
C TYR A 157 -7.06 0.08 9.96
N SER A 158 -8.22 -0.37 10.46
CA SER A 158 -9.13 0.39 11.32
C SER A 158 -9.37 -0.36 12.62
N GLN A 159 -9.37 0.35 13.74
CA GLN A 159 -9.58 -0.24 15.08
C GLN A 159 -10.87 -1.06 15.18
N ASP A 160 -11.94 -0.56 14.58
CA ASP A 160 -13.27 -1.17 14.64
C ASP A 160 -13.83 -1.55 13.25
N ASN A 161 -13.01 -1.50 12.18
CA ASN A 161 -13.51 -1.67 10.82
C ASN A 161 -12.63 -2.52 9.90
N TYR A 162 -13.24 -3.00 8.83
CA TYR A 162 -12.64 -3.72 7.69
C TYR A 162 -11.31 -3.10 7.20
N ALA A 163 -10.38 -3.94 6.74
CA ALA A 163 -9.04 -3.54 6.29
C ALA A 163 -8.87 -3.62 4.75
N ALA A 164 -7.85 -2.95 4.21
CA ALA A 164 -7.44 -3.08 2.81
C ALA A 164 -5.97 -3.52 2.72
N GLU A 165 -5.65 -4.41 1.77
CA GLU A 165 -4.36 -5.09 1.73
C GLU A 165 -3.87 -5.30 0.29
N TYR A 166 -2.60 -4.99 0.03
CA TYR A 166 -1.95 -5.21 -1.26
C TYR A 166 -0.66 -6.01 -1.12
N TYR A 167 -0.55 -7.10 -1.88
CA TYR A 167 0.49 -8.12 -1.79
C TYR A 167 1.14 -8.40 -3.14
N PRO A 168 2.16 -7.61 -3.53
CA PRO A 168 2.89 -7.88 -4.74
C PRO A 168 3.94 -8.97 -4.55
N ASP A 169 4.21 -9.72 -5.62
CA ASP A 169 5.44 -10.50 -5.76
C ASP A 169 6.71 -9.60 -5.67
N PRO A 170 7.91 -10.15 -5.43
CA PRO A 170 9.16 -9.40 -5.45
C PRO A 170 9.43 -8.71 -6.81
N ILE A 171 9.67 -7.39 -6.76
CA ILE A 171 9.91 -6.53 -7.93
C ILE A 171 11.37 -6.07 -7.94
N LYS A 172 12.11 -6.41 -9.01
CA LYS A 172 13.47 -5.90 -9.21
C LYS A 172 13.44 -4.38 -9.39
N TYR A 173 14.38 -3.66 -8.76
CA TYR A 173 14.50 -2.20 -8.94
C TYR A 173 14.86 -1.78 -10.37
N SER A 174 15.34 -2.72 -11.20
CA SER A 174 15.56 -2.51 -12.63
C SER A 174 14.26 -2.51 -13.45
N ASP A 175 13.17 -3.12 -12.95
CA ASP A 175 11.85 -3.07 -13.58
C ASP A 175 11.15 -1.76 -13.22
N LYS A 176 11.56 -0.68 -13.88
CA LYS A 176 11.05 0.68 -13.62
C LYS A 176 9.53 0.78 -13.77
N LYS A 177 8.95 0.00 -14.68
CA LYS A 177 7.51 0.00 -14.94
C LYS A 177 6.73 -0.58 -13.76
N ARG A 178 7.17 -1.71 -13.20
CA ARG A 178 6.54 -2.29 -12.01
C ARG A 178 6.81 -1.48 -10.74
N ILE A 179 7.99 -0.86 -10.62
CA ILE A 179 8.28 0.06 -9.50
C ILE A 179 7.37 1.29 -9.55
N ASP A 180 7.16 1.90 -10.73
CA ASP A 180 6.22 3.01 -10.88
C ASP A 180 4.79 2.58 -10.53
N PHE A 181 4.35 1.41 -11.02
CA PHE A 181 3.06 0.83 -10.64
C PHE A 181 2.92 0.69 -9.12
N LEU A 182 3.92 0.10 -8.44
CA LEU A 182 3.93 -0.04 -6.99
C LEU A 182 3.83 1.30 -6.26
N ASN A 183 4.52 2.34 -6.76
CA ASN A 183 4.40 3.69 -6.21
C ASN A 183 2.99 4.25 -6.39
N LYS A 184 2.33 4.03 -7.54
CA LYS A 184 0.93 4.44 -7.73
C LYS A 184 -0.04 3.71 -6.81
N VAL A 185 0.17 2.42 -6.56
CA VAL A 185 -0.63 1.70 -5.55
C VAL A 185 -0.37 2.27 -4.14
N THR A 186 0.88 2.63 -3.84
CA THR A 186 1.24 3.30 -2.57
C THR A 186 0.52 4.64 -2.43
N ASP A 187 0.53 5.48 -3.47
CA ASP A 187 -0.17 6.77 -3.51
C ASP A 187 -1.68 6.58 -3.21
N LEU A 188 -2.31 5.58 -3.84
CA LEU A 188 -3.71 5.24 -3.58
C LEU A 188 -3.96 4.87 -2.12
N PHE A 189 -3.16 3.96 -1.54
CA PHE A 189 -3.30 3.55 -0.14
C PHE A 189 -3.07 4.72 0.83
N MET A 190 -2.18 5.66 0.48
CA MET A 190 -1.94 6.86 1.28
C MET A 190 -3.17 7.75 1.39
N THR A 191 -4.07 7.72 0.41
CA THR A 191 -5.33 8.48 0.44
C THR A 191 -6.45 7.80 1.23
N MET A 192 -6.29 6.54 1.63
CA MET A 192 -7.31 5.82 2.38
C MET A 192 -7.59 6.47 3.73
N ALA A 193 -8.88 6.66 4.01
CA ALA A 193 -9.40 7.23 5.25
C ALA A 193 -10.75 6.63 5.59
N ILE A 194 -11.11 6.60 6.87
CA ILE A 194 -12.40 6.03 7.29
C ILE A 194 -13.52 7.03 7.01
N ASN A 195 -14.60 6.59 6.36
CA ASN A 195 -15.77 7.42 6.14
C ASN A 195 -16.38 7.77 7.52
N CYS A 196 -16.38 9.06 7.87
CA CYS A 196 -16.77 9.54 9.19
C CYS A 196 -18.26 9.92 9.29
N ASP A 197 -19.01 9.90 8.19
CA ASP A 197 -20.40 10.35 8.15
C ASP A 197 -21.41 9.30 8.67
N PHE A 198 -20.91 8.19 9.23
CA PHE A 198 -21.71 7.09 9.82
C PHE A 198 -21.35 6.77 11.29
N SER A 199 -20.69 7.69 12.01
CA SER A 199 -20.48 7.56 13.46
C SER A 199 -21.32 8.53 14.27
#